data_AF-A0AAU4W1E8-F1
#
_entry.id   AF-A0AAU4W1E8-F1
#
_cell.length_a   1.000
_cell.length_b   1.000
_cell.length_c   1.000
_cell.angle_alpha   90.00
_cell.angle_beta   90.00
_cell.angle_gamma   90.00
#
_symmetry.space_group_name_H-M   'P 1'
#
loop_
_entity.id
_entity.type
_entity.pdbx_description
1 polymer ?
#
loop_
_entity_poly.entity_id
_entity_poly.type
_entity_poly.pdbx_seq_one_letter_code
_entity_poly.pdbx_strand_id
1 'polypeptide(L)' 'MSATGGKAPYTWSAVNLPVGLTVNVSTGLISGLLRGSGTRTVTVTAKDAAGATGSTTFVWRVVRDACPRC' A
#
# COMPACT_ATOMS: atom_id res chain seq x y z
N MET A 1 -9.36 0.28 -0.04
CA MET A 1 -9.15 1.06 -1.29
C MET A 1 -10.33 0.76 -2.19
N SER A 2 -10.87 1.75 -2.91
CA SER A 2 -11.99 1.51 -3.84
C SER A 2 -11.56 1.96 -5.24
N ALA A 3 -11.55 1.04 -6.20
CA ALA A 3 -11.48 1.38 -7.61
C ALA A 3 -12.91 1.31 -8.16
N THR A 4 -13.44 2.46 -8.59
CA THR A 4 -14.80 2.55 -9.13
C THR A 4 -14.68 2.98 -10.59
N GLY A 5 -15.10 2.12 -11.52
CA GLY A 5 -15.11 2.42 -12.95
C GLY A 5 -14.38 1.45 -13.89
N GLY A 6 -13.74 0.38 -13.40
CA GLY A 6 -13.04 -0.63 -14.21
C GLY A 6 -13.71 -2.01 -14.25
N LYS A 7 -13.19 -2.89 -15.10
CA LYS A 7 -13.65 -4.28 -15.22
C LYS A 7 -12.84 -5.16 -14.26
N ALA A 8 -13.53 -5.85 -13.37
CA ALA A 8 -12.91 -6.87 -12.53
C ALA A 8 -12.34 -8.02 -13.39
N PRO A 9 -11.23 -8.67 -12.99
CA PRO A 9 -10.49 -8.47 -11.74
C PRO A 9 -9.56 -7.24 -11.75
N TYR A 10 -9.40 -6.62 -10.57
CA TYR A 10 -8.41 -5.57 -10.35
C TYR A 10 -7.15 -6.14 -9.73
N THR A 11 -6.00 -5.74 -10.26
CA THR A 11 -4.68 -6.10 -9.75
C THR A 11 -4.04 -4.88 -9.12
N TRP A 12 -3.78 -4.94 -7.83
CA TRP A 12 -3.15 -3.89 -7.06
C TRP A 12 -1.69 -4.22 -6.84
N SER A 13 -0.80 -3.26 -7.10
CA SER A 13 0.61 -3.36 -6.78
C SER A 13 0.99 -2.16 -5.93
N ALA A 14 1.89 -2.36 -4.99
CA ALA A 14 2.41 -1.28 -4.17
C ALA A 14 3.92 -1.38 -4.17
N VAL A 15 4.56 -0.24 -4.37
CA VAL A 15 6.01 -0.07 -4.42
C VAL A 15 6.44 0.86 -3.30
N ASN A 16 7.68 0.67 -2.83
CA ASN A 16 8.25 1.41 -1.70
C ASN A 16 7.54 1.19 -0.35
N LEU A 17 6.91 0.03 -0.14
CA LEU A 17 6.40 -0.30 1.19
C LEU A 17 7.54 -0.36 2.22
N PRO A 18 7.29 0.13 3.45
CA PRO A 18 8.16 -0.12 4.60
C PRO A 18 8.42 -1.62 4.79
N VAL A 19 9.60 -1.96 5.31
CA VAL A 19 9.97 -3.35 5.55
C VAL A 19 8.96 -4.01 6.48
N GLY A 20 8.43 -5.15 6.03
CA GLY A 20 7.43 -5.93 6.76
C GLY A 20 5.97 -5.62 6.44
N LEU A 21 5.68 -4.69 5.52
CA LEU A 21 4.35 -4.54 4.93
C LEU A 21 4.26 -5.26 3.57
N THR A 22 3.08 -5.80 3.29
CA THR A 22 2.77 -6.49 2.03
C THR A 22 1.39 -6.03 1.55
N VAL A 23 1.25 -5.84 0.25
CA VAL A 23 -0.04 -5.49 -0.37
C VAL A 23 -0.70 -6.76 -0.91
N ASN A 24 -1.99 -6.91 -0.66
CA ASN A 24 -2.77 -7.99 -1.25
C ASN A 24 -3.21 -7.60 -2.67
N VAL A 25 -2.70 -8.24 -3.71
CA VAL A 25 -2.96 -7.81 -5.10
C VAL A 25 -4.44 -7.83 -5.52
N SER A 26 -5.32 -8.55 -4.81
CA SER A 26 -6.74 -8.69 -5.17
C SER A 26 -7.64 -7.64 -4.49
N THR A 27 -7.31 -7.25 -3.26
CA THR A 27 -8.08 -6.27 -2.46
C THR A 27 -7.33 -4.95 -2.25
N GLY A 28 -6.02 -4.96 -2.54
CA GLY A 28 -4.94 -4.11 -2.04
C GLY A 28 -5.09 -3.61 -0.62
N LEU A 29 -5.53 -4.52 0.24
CA LEU A 29 -5.25 -4.39 1.64
C LEU A 29 -3.73 -4.44 1.84
N ILE A 30 -3.16 -3.35 2.36
CA ILE A 30 -1.77 -3.33 2.81
C ILE A 30 -1.77 -3.82 4.26
N SER A 31 -1.11 -4.94 4.52
CA SER A 31 -1.06 -5.59 5.83
C SER A 31 0.35 -6.10 6.12
N GLY A 32 0.70 -6.15 7.40
CA GLY A 32 2.01 -6.65 7.82
C GLY A 32 2.51 -5.94 9.08
N LEU A 33 3.68 -6.36 9.53
CA LEU A 33 4.31 -5.84 10.75
C LEU A 33 5.41 -4.85 10.36
N LEU A 34 5.19 -3.57 10.65
CA LEU A 34 6.16 -2.50 10.42
C LEU A 34 7.45 -2.76 11.22
N ARG A 35 8.55 -3.07 10.52
CA ARG A 35 9.86 -3.37 11.13
C ARG A 35 10.88 -2.24 10.99
N GLY A 36 10.44 -0.98 11.09
CA GLY A 36 11.34 0.18 11.09
C GLY A 36 10.60 1.50 11.24
N SER A 37 11.25 2.50 11.82
CA SER A 37 10.79 3.89 11.85
C SER A 37 11.39 4.67 10.68
N GLY A 38 10.57 5.44 9.98
CA GLY A 38 10.98 6.30 8.88
C GLY A 38 9.79 6.78 8.04
N THR A 39 9.95 7.93 7.39
CA THR A 39 9.01 8.40 6.38
C THR A 39 9.31 7.68 5.06
N ARG A 40 8.33 6.98 4.49
CA ARG A 40 8.45 6.35 3.17
C ARG A 40 7.32 6.80 2.27
N THR A 41 7.64 7.05 1.01
CA THR A 41 6.66 7.37 -0.02
C THR A 41 6.21 6.06 -0.66
N VAL A 42 4.99 5.62 -0.37
CA VAL A 42 4.38 4.40 -0.93
C VAL A 42 3.57 4.78 -2.16
N THR A 43 3.85 4.15 -3.29
CA THR A 43 3.05 4.32 -4.50
C THR A 43 2.23 3.06 -4.74
N VAL A 44 0.92 3.20 -4.81
CA VAL A 44 -0.02 2.12 -5.08
C VAL A 44 -0.58 2.28 -6.48
N THR A 45 -0.50 1.24 -7.28
CA THR A 45 -1.01 1.18 -8.65
C THR A 45 -2.11 0.14 -8.72
N ALA A 46 -3.32 0.57 -9.09
CA ALA A 46 -4.42 -0.28 -9.47
C ALA A 46 -4.37 -0.49 -10.99
N LYS A 47 -4.54 -1.74 -11.44
CA LYS A 47 -4.75 -2.07 -12.84
C LYS A 47 -6.05 -2.85 -12.96
N ASP A 48 -6.93 -2.46 -13.86
CA ASP A 48 -8.14 -3.22 -14.15
C ASP A 48 -7.91 -4.23 -15.29
N ALA A 49 -8.86 -5.14 -15.51
CA ALA A 49 -8.78 -6.13 -16.57
C ALA A 49 -8.93 -5.52 -17.98
N ALA A 50 -9.51 -4.31 -18.11
CA ALA A 50 -9.59 -3.60 -19.38
C ALA A 50 -8.28 -2.86 -19.76
N GLY A 51 -7.30 -2.82 -18.85
CA GLY A 51 -5.99 -2.20 -19.07
C GLY A 51 -5.86 -0.77 -18.56
N ALA A 52 -6.93 -0.20 -17.98
CA ALA A 52 -6.87 1.07 -17.25
C ALA A 52 -6.03 0.91 -15.98
N THR A 53 -5.13 1.87 -15.77
CA THR A 53 -4.28 1.93 -14.59
C THR A 53 -4.50 3.24 -13.85
N GLY A 54 -4.59 3.16 -12.53
CA GLY A 54 -4.64 4.31 -11.65
C GLY A 54 -3.54 4.19 -10.61
N SER A 55 -2.61 5.14 -10.56
CA SER A 55 -1.59 5.20 -9.53
C SER A 55 -1.90 6.32 -8.54
N THR A 56 -1.62 6.06 -7.27
CA THR A 56 -1.76 7.04 -6.19
C THR A 56 -0.56 6.90 -5.27
N THR A 57 -0.05 8.03 -4.81
CA THR A 57 1.15 8.08 -3.99
C THR A 57 0.78 8.63 -2.63
N PHE A 58 1.17 7.91 -1.58
CA PHE A 58 0.92 8.25 -0.19
C PHE A 58 2.25 8.35 0.56
N VAL A 59 2.39 9.37 1.40
CA VAL A 59 3.53 9.48 2.31
C VAL A 59 3.17 8.82 3.63
N TRP A 60 3.84 7.73 3.94
CA TRP A 60 3.67 6.97 5.18
C TRP A 60 4.75 7.37 6.16
N ARG A 61 4.34 8.04 7.24
CA ARG A 61 5.23 8.32 8.37
C ARG A 61 5.13 7.16 9.34
N VAL A 62 6.11 6.27 9.30
CA VAL A 62 6.21 5.19 10.29
C VAL A 62 7.00 5.70 11.47
N VAL A 63 6.31 5.97 12.57
CA VAL A 63 6.98 6.15 13.86
C VAL A 63 7.00 4.79 14.54
N ARG A 64 8.15 4.40 15.11
CA ARG A 64 8.07 3.43 16.19
C ARG A 64 7.45 4.25 17.32
N ASP A 65 6.25 3.89 17.74
CA ASP A 65 5.83 4.24 19.09
C ASP A 65 6.82 3.49 20.00
N ALA A 66 7.96 4.13 20.25
CA ALA A 66 8.75 3.81 21.41
C ALA A 66 7.81 4.16 22.56
N CYS A 67 7.11 3.16 23.09
CA CYS A 67 6.50 3.31 24.40
C CYS A 67 7.61 3.87 25.30
N PRO A 68 7.53 5.12 25.77
CA PRO A 68 8.63 5.72 26.53
C PRO A 68 8.72 5.12 27.95
N ARG A 69 7.87 4.12 28.26
CA ARG A 69 7.56 3.61 29.60
C ARG A 69 7.17 2.12 29.60
N CYS A 70 7.88 1.30 28.82
CA CYS A 70 7.95 -0.14 29.11
C CYS A 70 9.14 -0.40 30.05
#